data_AF-A0A0C9VJ55-F1
#
_entry.id   AF-A0A0C9VJ55-F1
#
_cell.length_a   1.000
_cell.length_b   1.000
_cell.length_c   1.000
_cell.angle_alpha   90.00
_cell.angle_beta   90.00
_cell.angle_gamma   90.00
#
_symmetry.space_group_name_H-M   'P 1'
#
loop_
_entity.id
_entity.type
_entity.pdbx_description
1 polymer ?
#
loop_
_entity_poly.entity_id
_entity_poly.type
_entity_poly.pdbx_seq_one_letter_code
_entity_poly.pdbx_strand_id
1 'polypeptide(L)'
;MNTSDMLITKPSKQLLDCPEELIKYIILEIDYPEDLLQLALSCKAFCRRIIPYHIQFRNLRILTFCHINDEFWEVLGQRESLPSRFQTIELLPYDCDDQLLIIPLCLLTSAMEVLEA
;
A
#
# COMPACT_ATOMS: atom_id res chain seq x y z
N MET A 1 39.97 40.11 20.10
CA MET A 1 39.61 39.56 18.78
C MET A 1 38.95 38.22 19.05
N ASN A 2 37.62 38.16 18.99
CA ASN A 2 36.87 36.92 19.16
C ASN A 2 36.47 36.41 17.77
N THR A 3 37.05 35.28 17.37
CA THR A 3 36.57 34.40 16.32
C THR A 3 35.30 33.73 16.81
N SER A 4 34.16 34.40 16.59
CA SER A 4 32.85 33.78 16.66
C SER A 4 32.70 32.89 15.43
N ASP A 5 33.00 31.61 15.62
CA ASP A 5 32.79 30.56 14.62
C ASP A 5 31.33 30.59 14.16
N MET A 6 31.14 31.02 12.91
CA MET A 6 29.91 30.83 12.15
C MET A 6 29.70 29.33 11.95
N LEU A 7 29.00 28.69 12.88
CA LEU A 7 28.41 27.38 12.66
C LEU A 7 27.27 27.54 11.65
N ILE A 8 27.61 27.54 10.36
CA ILE A 8 26.66 27.31 9.28
C ILE A 8 26.21 25.85 9.44
N THR A 9 25.16 25.63 10.21
CA THR A 9 24.47 24.34 10.28
C THR A 9 23.86 24.09 8.91
N LYS A 10 24.54 23.28 8.12
CA LYS A 10 24.03 22.75 6.85
C LYS A 10 22.63 22.17 7.14
N PRO A 11 21.55 22.57 6.44
CA PRO A 11 20.23 22.03 6.72
C PRO A 11 20.29 20.52 6.53
N SER A 12 19.97 19.76 7.58
CA SER A 12 19.86 18.32 7.50
C SER A 12 18.72 18.01 6.54
N LYS A 13 19.05 17.50 5.35
CA LYS A 13 18.04 17.05 4.40
C LYS A 13 17.23 15.96 5.08
N GLN A 14 15.94 16.22 5.31
CA GLN A 14 15.03 15.22 5.84
C GLN A 14 14.54 14.36 4.68
N LEU A 15 14.22 13.10 4.96
CA LEU A 15 13.65 12.19 3.97
C LEU A 15 12.37 12.76 3.33
N LEU A 16 11.62 13.57 4.09
CA LEU A 16 10.41 14.24 3.64
C LEU A 16 10.66 15.44 2.70
N ASP A 17 11.91 15.89 2.57
CA ASP A 17 12.29 16.94 1.62
C ASP A 17 12.60 16.36 0.22
N CYS A 18 12.61 15.04 0.08
CA CYS A 18 12.76 14.38 -1.21
C CYS A 18 11.51 14.57 -2.09
N PRO A 19 11.67 14.55 -3.42
CA PRO A 19 10.56 14.42 -4.36
C PRO A 19 9.60 13.28 -3.99
N GLU A 20 8.31 13.51 -4.23
CA GLU A 20 7.23 12.57 -3.88
C GLU A 20 7.42 11.22 -4.59
N GLU A 21 7.98 11.21 -5.79
CA GLU A 21 8.32 10.02 -6.56
C GLU A 21 9.33 9.14 -5.84
N LEU A 22 10.37 9.74 -5.23
CA LEU A 22 11.38 9.00 -4.47
C LEU A 22 10.79 8.46 -3.18
N ILE A 23 9.94 9.24 -2.50
CA ILE A 23 9.27 8.76 -1.29
C ILE A 23 8.35 7.58 -1.62
N LYS A 24 7.57 7.66 -2.71
CA LYS A 24 6.73 6.56 -3.19
C LYS A 24 7.55 5.32 -3.55
N TYR A 25 8.69 5.51 -4.23
CA TYR A 25 9.59 4.42 -4.56
C TYR A 25 10.10 3.70 -3.30
N ILE A 26 10.57 4.45 -2.29
CA ILE A 26 11.01 3.88 -1.01
C ILE A 26 9.90 3.10 -0.32
N ILE A 27 8.67 3.63 -0.32
CA ILE A 27 7.51 2.94 0.28
C ILE A 27 7.20 1.63 -0.47
N LEU A 28 7.30 1.63 -1.80
CA LEU A 28 7.05 0.45 -2.64
C LEU A 28 8.10 -0.66 -2.41
N GLU A 29 9.36 -0.31 -2.13
CA GLU A 29 10.47 -1.25 -1.92
C GLU A 29 10.49 -1.92 -0.53
N ILE A 30 9.62 -1.51 0.39
CA ILE A 30 9.41 -2.28 1.62
C ILE A 30 8.60 -3.53 1.22
N ASP A 31 8.72 -4.66 1.92
CA ASP A 31 7.98 -5.88 1.51
C ASP A 31 6.86 -6.22 2.51
N TYR A 32 7.13 -6.12 3.81
CA TYR A 32 6.16 -6.55 4.82
C TYR A 32 5.23 -5.41 5.25
N PRO A 33 3.90 -5.65 5.35
CA PRO A 33 2.93 -4.64 5.76
C PRO A 33 3.15 -4.16 7.21
N GLU A 34 3.75 -5.00 8.06
CA GLU A 34 4.15 -4.65 9.42
C GLU A 34 5.24 -3.57 9.45
N ASP A 35 6.25 -3.66 8.58
CA ASP A 35 7.31 -2.65 8.45
C ASP A 35 6.75 -1.33 7.91
N LEU A 36 5.85 -1.41 6.92
CA LEU A 36 5.12 -0.24 6.43
C LEU A 36 4.31 0.41 7.53
N LEU A 37 3.64 -0.38 8.38
CA LEU A 37 2.86 0.14 9.49
C LEU A 37 3.78 0.82 10.51
N GLN A 38 4.92 0.23 10.86
CA GLN A 38 5.90 0.87 11.72
C GLN A 38 6.40 2.20 11.14
N LEU A 39 6.70 2.24 9.84
CA LEU A 39 7.09 3.47 9.13
C LEU A 39 5.95 4.50 9.12
N ALA A 40 4.72 4.08 8.88
CA ALA A 40 3.54 4.94 8.91
C ALA A 40 3.32 5.57 10.29
N LEU A 41 3.58 4.81 11.36
CA LEU A 41 3.43 5.25 12.74
C LEU A 41 4.58 6.15 13.21
N SER A 42 5.73 6.15 12.52
CA SER A 42 6.87 7.01 12.86
C SER A 42 6.58 8.50 12.70
N CYS A 43 5.75 8.90 11.72
CA CYS A 43 5.36 10.30 11.55
C CYS A 43 4.03 10.49 10.79
N LYS A 44 3.36 11.63 11.04
CA LYS A 44 2.09 11.98 10.39
C LYS A 44 2.18 12.07 8.85
N ALA A 45 3.35 12.44 8.33
CA ALA A 45 3.56 12.57 6.89
C ALA A 45 3.60 11.20 6.18
N PHE A 46 4.21 10.19 6.80
CA PHE A 46 4.20 8.81 6.31
C PHE A 46 2.84 8.15 6.53
N CYS A 47 2.23 8.37 7.70
CA CYS A 47 0.87 7.91 8.01
C CYS A 47 -0.12 8.23 6.88
N ARG A 48 -0.13 9.49 6.41
CA ARG A 48 -1.02 9.96 5.33
C ARG A 48 -0.72 9.34 3.95
N ARG A 49 0.52 8.92 3.71
CA ARG A 49 0.94 8.32 2.43
C ARG A 49 0.68 6.81 2.42
N ILE A 50 1.07 6.12 3.50
CA ILE A 50 1.12 4.66 3.58
C ILE A 50 -0.26 4.05 3.87
N ILE A 51 -0.99 4.54 4.88
CA ILE A 51 -2.20 3.87 5.39
C ILE A 51 -3.30 3.75 4.32
N PRO A 52 -3.64 4.80 3.54
CA PRO A 52 -4.78 4.71 2.65
C PRO A 52 -4.56 3.76 1.47
N TYR A 53 -3.30 3.49 1.08
CA TYR A 53 -3.00 2.93 -0.23
C TYR A 53 -1.93 1.84 -0.28
N HIS A 54 -1.08 1.69 0.72
CA HIS A 54 0.05 0.76 0.66
C HIS A 54 -0.14 -0.44 1.59
N ILE A 55 -0.91 -0.32 2.67
CA ILE A 55 -1.16 -1.47 3.55
C ILE A 55 -2.19 -2.42 2.93
N GLN A 56 -3.30 -1.87 2.41
CA GLN A 56 -4.40 -2.67 1.88
C GLN A 56 -4.11 -3.24 0.50
N PHE A 57 -3.35 -2.53 -0.32
CA PHE A 57 -3.13 -2.90 -1.72
C PHE A 57 -1.84 -3.69 -1.92
N ARG A 58 -1.11 -4.07 -0.87
CA ARG A 58 0.17 -4.77 -1.06
C ARG A 58 0.00 -6.23 -1.46
N ASN A 59 -0.92 -6.90 -0.78
CA ASN A 59 -1.23 -8.30 -1.01
C ASN A 59 -2.70 -8.42 -1.42
N LEU A 60 -2.92 -8.92 -2.63
CA LEU A 60 -4.24 -9.29 -3.09
C LEU A 60 -4.41 -10.79 -2.87
N ARG A 61 -5.24 -11.17 -1.89
CA ARG A 61 -5.57 -12.58 -1.63
C ARG A 61 -6.93 -12.89 -2.23
N ILE A 62 -6.93 -13.77 -3.23
CA ILE A 62 -8.13 -14.18 -3.95
C ILE A 62 -8.35 -15.67 -3.69
N LEU A 63 -9.55 -16.04 -3.23
CA LEU A 63 -9.94 -17.45 -3.18
C LEU A 63 -10.20 -17.93 -4.61
N THR A 64 -9.61 -19.07 -5.00
CA THR A 64 -9.74 -19.63 -6.36
C THR A 64 -11.17 -19.99 -6.75
N PHE A 65 -12.09 -20.12 -5.78
CA PHE A 65 -13.50 -20.44 -6.01
C PHE A 65 -14.42 -19.22 -5.85
N CYS A 66 -13.89 -18.05 -5.46
CA CYS A 66 -14.68 -16.83 -5.59
C CYS A 66 -14.87 -16.55 -7.08
N HIS A 67 -16.13 -16.49 -7.51
CA HIS A 67 -16.49 -16.05 -8.85
C HIS A 67 -16.20 -14.54 -8.98
N ILE A 68 -14.93 -14.17 -9.02
CA ILE A 68 -14.53 -12.80 -9.30
C ILE A 68 -15.04 -12.47 -10.70
N ASN A 69 -16.07 -11.62 -10.77
CA ASN A 69 -16.71 -11.22 -12.00
C ASN A 69 -15.72 -10.44 -12.89
N ASP A 70 -15.94 -10.44 -14.21
CA ASP A 70 -15.16 -9.65 -15.16
C ASP A 70 -15.15 -8.15 -14.78
N GLU A 71 -16.23 -7.67 -14.13
CA GLU A 71 -16.35 -6.32 -13.61
C GLU A 71 -15.28 -5.95 -12.55
N PHE A 72 -14.83 -6.90 -11.73
CA PHE A 72 -13.73 -6.65 -10.79
C PHE A 72 -12.43 -6.35 -11.53
N TRP A 73 -12.16 -7.11 -12.59
CA TRP A 73 -10.99 -6.90 -13.45
C TRP A 73 -11.11 -5.61 -14.26
N GLU A 74 -12.32 -5.25 -14.69
CA GLU A 74 -12.59 -3.95 -15.31
C GLU A 74 -12.34 -2.80 -14.34
N VAL A 75 -12.79 -2.87 -13.09
CA VAL A 75 -12.56 -1.82 -12.08
C VAL A 75 -11.06 -1.68 -11.76
N LEU A 76 -10.33 -2.80 -11.70
CA LEU A 76 -8.86 -2.78 -11.60
C LEU A 76 -8.20 -2.14 -12.82
N GLY A 77 -8.67 -2.49 -14.03
CA GLY A 77 -8.15 -1.98 -15.30
C GLY A 77 -8.46 -0.50 -15.54
N GLN A 78 -9.64 -0.03 -15.13
CA GLN A 78 -10.06 1.37 -15.21
C GLN A 78 -9.27 2.29 -14.26
N ARG A 79 -8.64 1.72 -13.22
CA ARG A 79 -7.86 2.45 -12.23
C ARG A 79 -6.38 2.10 -12.39
N GLU A 80 -5.75 2.59 -13.45
CA GLU A 80 -4.33 2.31 -13.80
C GLU A 80 -3.34 2.47 -12.64
N SER A 81 -3.63 3.34 -11.66
CA SER A 81 -2.77 3.55 -10.49
C SER A 81 -2.94 2.55 -9.35
N LEU A 82 -3.92 1.62 -9.42
CA LEU A 82 -4.14 0.58 -8.42
C LEU A 82 -3.30 -0.69 -8.68
N PRO A 83 -3.25 -1.25 -9.91
CA PRO A 83 -2.42 -2.41 -10.22
C PRO A 83 -0.96 -2.21 -9.82
N SER A 84 -0.41 -1.01 -10.01
CA SER A 84 0.97 -0.69 -9.68
C SER A 84 1.28 -0.67 -8.17
N ARG A 85 0.26 -0.81 -7.32
CA ARG A 85 0.42 -0.82 -5.85
C ARG A 85 0.34 -2.22 -5.27
N PHE A 86 -0.16 -3.18 -6.05
CA PHE A 86 -0.10 -4.60 -5.71
C PHE A 86 1.31 -5.13 -5.95
N GLN A 87 1.86 -5.73 -4.90
CA GLN A 87 3.18 -6.34 -4.92
C GLN A 87 3.07 -7.85 -5.08
N THR A 88 2.07 -8.45 -4.43
CA THR A 88 1.85 -9.90 -4.46
C THR A 88 0.37 -10.21 -4.73
N ILE A 89 0.13 -11.19 -5.59
CA ILE A 89 -1.19 -11.79 -5.79
C ILE A 89 -1.09 -13.25 -5.34
N GLU A 90 -1.85 -13.60 -4.32
CA GLU A 90 -1.91 -14.95 -3.77
C GLU A 90 -3.27 -15.56 -4.10
N LEU A 91 -3.26 -16.68 -4.81
CA LEU A 91 -4.44 -17.49 -5.08
C LEU A 91 -4.55 -18.55 -3.99
N LEU A 92 -5.56 -18.42 -3.13
CA LEU A 92 -5.78 -19.31 -2.00
C LEU A 92 -6.76 -20.43 -2.39
N PRO A 93 -6.41 -21.71 -2.10
CA PRO A 93 -7.32 -22.82 -2.27
C PRO A 93 -8.46 -22.77 -1.24
N TYR A 94 -9.61 -23.35 -1.60
CA TYR A 94 -10.86 -23.32 -0.82
C TYR A 94 -10.72 -23.88 0.61
N ASP A 95 -9.82 -24.85 0.83
CA ASP A 95 -9.63 -25.52 2.12
C ASP A 95 -8.70 -24.75 3.08
N CYS A 96 -8.41 -23.47 2.81
CA CYS A 96 -7.64 -22.66 3.75
C CYS A 96 -8.56 -22.23 4.90
N ASP A 97 -8.29 -22.74 6.12
CA ASP A 97 -8.99 -22.37 7.35
C ASP A 97 -8.98 -20.83 7.59
N ASP A 98 -8.01 -20.12 7.01
CA ASP A 98 -7.97 -18.66 6.91
C ASP A 98 -8.84 -18.16 5.74
N GLN A 99 -10.17 -18.27 5.89
CA GLN A 99 -11.17 -17.79 4.90
C GLN A 99 -11.25 -16.25 4.77
N LEU A 100 -10.22 -15.53 5.19
CA LEU A 100 -10.20 -14.08 5.12
C LEU A 100 -9.80 -13.64 3.70
N LEU A 101 -10.79 -13.33 2.88
CA LEU A 101 -10.61 -12.52 1.67
C LEU A 101 -9.99 -11.19 2.07
N ILE A 102 -8.69 -11.01 1.80
CA ILE A 102 -8.01 -9.72 1.97
C ILE A 102 -8.12 -8.98 0.64
N ILE A 103 -9.30 -8.39 0.42
CA ILE A 103 -9.59 -7.52 -0.70
C ILE A 103 -9.73 -6.08 -0.16
N PRO A 104 -9.07 -5.08 -0.76
CA PRO A 104 -9.26 -3.68 -0.39
C PRO A 104 -10.75 -3.30 -0.41
N LEU A 105 -11.22 -2.56 0.61
CA LEU A 105 -12.64 -2.22 0.76
C LEU A 105 -13.24 -1.56 -0.49
N CYS A 106 -12.44 -0.77 -1.23
CA CYS A 106 -12.88 -0.11 -2.45
C CYS A 106 -13.11 -1.05 -3.65
N LEU A 107 -12.68 -2.31 -3.55
CA LEU A 107 -12.91 -3.39 -4.51
C LEU A 107 -13.93 -4.41 -3.98
N LEU A 108 -14.31 -4.30 -2.70
CA LEU A 108 -15.24 -5.21 -2.03
C LEU A 108 -16.64 -5.12 -2.63
N THR A 109 -17.10 -3.93 -3.02
CA THR A 109 -18.44 -3.73 -3.59
C THR A 109 -18.62 -4.50 -4.90
N SER A 110 -17.59 -4.55 -5.76
CA SER A 110 -17.59 -5.34 -6.99
C SER A 110 -17.36 -6.84 -6.75
N ALA A 111 -16.77 -7.20 -5.60
CA ALA A 111 -16.51 -8.59 -5.24
C ALA A 111 -17.66 -9.25 -4.44
N MET A 112 -18.47 -8.46 -3.73
CA MET A 112 -19.53 -8.96 -2.82
C MET A 112 -20.88 -9.20 -3.47
N GLU A 113 -21.17 -8.68 -4.66
CA GLU A 113 -22.38 -9.07 -5.43
C GLU A 113 -22.44 -10.58 -5.71
N VAL A 114 -21.34 -11.29 -5.45
CA VAL A 114 -21.12 -12.70 -5.74
C VAL A 114 -21.36 -13.62 -4.53
N LEU A 115 -21.26 -13.12 -3.29
CA LEU A 115 -21.44 -13.96 -2.09
C LEU A 115 -22.92 -14.22 -1.75
N GLU A 116 -23.85 -13.48 -2.36
CA GLU A 116 -25.30 -13.58 -2.12
C GLU A 116 -26.09 -14.20 -3.29
N ALA A 117 -25.42 -14.66 -4.37
CA ALA A 117 -26.04 -15.30 -5.54
C ALA A 117 -25.70 -16.79 -5.63
#